data_AF-A0AA38PYJ6-F1
#
_entry.id   AF-A0AA38PYJ6-F1
#
_cell.length_a   1.000
_cell.length_b   1.000
_cell.length_c   1.000
_cell.angle_alpha   90.00
_cell.angle_beta   90.00
_cell.angle_gamma   90.00
#
_symmetry.space_group_name_H-M   'P 1'
#
loop_
_entity.id
_entity.type
_entity.pdbx_description
1 polymer ?
#
loop_
_entity_poly.entity_id
_entity_poly.type
_entity_poly.pdbx_seq_one_letter_code
_entity_poly.pdbx_strand_id
1 'polypeptide(L)'
;MVRFFCAPQPVYTKLLILGSCLTFLLLLYTVSLSSSSSFSLSLFRSASKIRPSTSCTPSAYSSGKWTYSPRTTNKSRIEDPKGDALDFAGFEGCASSREFLWHLASDNEAQWDRFPGASSWKWDLSQTNGCEDSESYGIRELEQEENKRLFVTDLVQNGGWLVLGDSITEGHFFSISCSLYPHVIATPDYVKNPYFDRAWPQNLYLNPDSPLVNQINYPEGFNISETPLVTFRRIDLLLSLEELEGLHEQKHSQSADFTLFSDEAIWTMSPSTYVSDIFLSTLPKANYANLIVSTAGHWTTTMFSGYSNETDNEGVQHHGDGIDGLVNFFGEAMEYWADYVQNAINHDQKGVVLASGGRARRQAMVRAYLPGHEDCHDYRQPWKEVEPMKWGWYNWGSIWKFNQVFDTLLSKPKYLDIHYLAIDRPARLRPDAHATGDCLHIMAGAGVLEGWTEYIWHYITHFTRERRELGV
;
A
#
# COMPACT_ATOMS: atom_id res chain seq x y z
N MET A 1 -0.20 63.13 -66.12
CA MET A 1 0.96 62.36 -66.58
C MET A 1 1.51 61.56 -65.39
N VAL A 2 1.02 60.33 -65.18
CA VAL A 2 1.69 59.26 -64.41
C VAL A 2 1.25 57.96 -65.07
N ARG A 3 2.20 57.25 -65.71
CA ARG A 3 1.99 55.95 -66.36
C ARG A 3 2.35 54.86 -65.35
N PHE A 4 1.42 53.95 -65.06
CA PHE A 4 1.74 52.69 -64.39
C PHE A 4 2.06 51.63 -65.45
N PHE A 5 3.31 51.18 -65.44
CA PHE A 5 3.77 50.00 -66.17
C PHE A 5 3.29 48.75 -65.41
N CYS A 6 2.48 47.91 -66.05
CA CYS A 6 2.28 46.53 -65.62
C CYS A 6 3.46 45.69 -66.13
N ALA A 7 4.31 45.23 -65.22
CA ALA A 7 5.36 44.26 -65.52
C ALA A 7 4.75 42.88 -65.82
N PRO A 8 5.26 42.14 -66.80
CA PRO A 8 4.79 40.78 -67.10
C PRO A 8 5.22 39.83 -65.98
N GLN A 9 4.27 39.13 -65.37
CA GLN A 9 4.59 38.08 -64.40
C GLN A 9 5.40 36.96 -65.10
N PRO A 10 6.59 36.62 -64.61
CA PRO A 10 7.46 35.66 -65.26
C PRO A 10 6.84 34.26 -65.20
N VAL A 11 6.93 33.53 -66.31
CA VAL A 11 6.49 32.12 -66.47
C VAL A 11 7.01 31.22 -65.34
N TYR A 12 8.13 31.59 -64.72
CA TYR A 12 8.68 30.98 -63.51
C TYR A 12 7.68 30.84 -62.36
N THR A 13 6.84 31.85 -62.10
CA THR A 13 5.88 31.79 -60.99
C THR A 13 4.81 30.72 -61.24
N LYS A 14 4.40 30.54 -62.50
CA LYS A 14 3.45 29.50 -62.88
C LYS A 14 4.06 28.11 -62.79
N LEU A 15 5.33 27.96 -63.17
CA LEU A 15 6.07 26.68 -63.04
C LEU A 15 6.32 26.31 -61.58
N LEU A 16 6.61 27.29 -60.71
CA LEU A 16 6.75 27.06 -59.27
C LEU A 16 5.44 26.62 -58.63
N ILE A 17 4.31 27.23 -59.00
CA ILE A 17 3.00 26.82 -58.49
C ILE A 17 2.67 25.40 -58.99
N LEU A 18 2.92 25.10 -60.27
CA LEU A 18 2.68 23.76 -60.80
C LEU A 18 3.56 22.71 -60.13
N GLY A 19 4.84 23.02 -59.93
CA GLY A 19 5.78 22.15 -59.21
C GLY A 19 5.33 21.90 -57.78
N SER A 20 4.95 22.95 -57.04
CA SER A 20 4.44 22.83 -55.67
C SER A 20 3.16 21.99 -55.59
N CYS A 21 2.21 22.19 -56.50
CA CYS A 21 1.00 21.38 -56.57
C CYS A 21 1.30 19.90 -56.88
N LEU A 22 2.21 19.63 -57.82
CA LEU A 22 2.59 18.26 -58.16
C LEU A 22 3.30 17.57 -56.99
N THR A 23 4.17 18.29 -56.30
CA THR A 23 4.90 17.79 -55.12
C THR A 23 3.94 17.50 -53.97
N PHE A 24 2.94 18.37 -53.75
CA PHE A 24 1.90 18.17 -52.73
C PHE A 24 0.99 16.96 -53.05
N LEU A 25 0.63 16.77 -54.32
CA LEU A 25 -0.16 15.62 -54.77
C LEU A 25 0.64 14.31 -54.66
N LEU A 26 1.94 14.33 -54.98
CA LEU A 26 2.83 13.19 -54.76
C LEU A 26 2.97 12.86 -53.27
N LEU A 27 3.09 13.86 -52.41
CA LEU A 27 3.12 13.67 -50.95
C LEU A 27 1.83 13.02 -50.44
N LEU A 28 0.66 13.54 -50.85
CA LEU A 28 -0.64 12.96 -50.51
C LEU A 28 -0.79 11.52 -51.02
N TYR A 29 -0.28 11.23 -52.22
CA TYR A 29 -0.30 9.88 -52.79
C TYR A 29 0.64 8.92 -52.03
N THR A 30 1.84 9.36 -51.64
CA THR A 30 2.75 8.53 -50.83
C THR A 30 2.22 8.28 -49.41
N VAL A 31 1.56 9.26 -48.80
CA VAL A 31 0.91 9.12 -47.49
C VAL A 31 -0.32 8.21 -47.57
N SER A 32 -1.10 8.28 -48.65
CA SER A 32 -2.27 7.41 -48.84
C SER A 32 -1.90 5.96 -49.17
N LEU A 33 -0.82 5.71 -49.93
CA LEU A 33 -0.31 4.35 -50.15
C LEU A 33 0.40 3.75 -48.93
N SER A 34 1.01 4.58 -48.08
CA SER A 34 1.64 4.10 -46.83
C SER A 34 0.65 3.81 -45.70
N SER A 35 -0.64 4.08 -45.91
CA SER A 35 -1.73 3.82 -44.94
C SER A 35 -2.09 2.33 -44.78
N SER A 36 -1.27 1.40 -45.25
CA SER A 36 -1.35 -0.04 -44.95
C SER A 36 -0.19 -0.56 -44.07
N SER A 37 0.66 0.33 -43.56
CA SER A 37 1.64 0.02 -42.52
C SER A 37 1.54 1.02 -41.37
N SER A 38 1.22 0.52 -40.18
CA SER A 38 1.11 1.25 -38.92
C SER A 38 2.44 1.90 -38.51
N PHE A 39 2.69 3.11 -39.02
CA PHE A 39 3.73 4.00 -38.51
C PHE A 39 3.11 4.99 -37.52
N SER A 40 3.27 4.71 -36.22
CA SER A 40 2.89 5.61 -35.13
C SER A 40 3.90 6.75 -35.03
N LEU A 41 3.54 7.91 -35.56
CA LEU A 41 4.19 9.19 -35.24
C LEU A 41 3.69 9.65 -33.87
N SER A 42 4.35 9.20 -32.80
CA SER A 42 4.09 9.64 -31.42
C SER A 42 4.97 10.82 -30.97
N LEU A 43 5.44 11.65 -31.90
CA LEU A 43 6.12 12.89 -31.56
C LEU A 43 5.09 14.03 -31.54
N PHE A 44 4.94 14.63 -30.36
CA PHE A 44 4.04 15.74 -30.02
C PHE A 44 2.57 15.40 -29.78
N ARG A 45 2.30 14.49 -28.83
CA ARG A 45 1.12 14.67 -27.97
C ARG A 45 1.52 15.56 -26.80
N SER A 46 0.99 16.78 -26.81
CA SER A 46 0.85 17.63 -25.63
C SER A 46 0.46 16.76 -24.43
N ALA A 47 1.15 16.94 -23.30
CA ALA A 47 0.86 16.28 -22.04
C ALA A 47 -0.48 16.76 -21.48
N SER A 48 -1.59 16.42 -22.14
CA SER A 48 -2.90 16.45 -21.52
C SER A 48 -2.95 15.27 -20.56
N LYS A 49 -3.08 15.57 -19.26
CA LYS A 49 -3.45 14.61 -18.21
C LYS A 49 -4.55 13.68 -18.73
N ILE A 50 -4.18 12.47 -19.15
CA ILE A 50 -5.14 11.39 -19.34
C ILE A 50 -5.58 11.06 -17.92
N ARG A 51 -6.74 11.59 -17.51
CA ARG A 51 -7.40 11.14 -16.29
C ARG A 51 -7.82 9.69 -16.55
N PRO A 52 -7.33 8.69 -15.79
CA PRO A 52 -8.01 7.42 -15.72
C PRO A 52 -9.42 7.73 -15.24
N SER A 53 -10.39 7.48 -16.11
CA SER A 53 -11.80 7.70 -15.81
C SER A 53 -12.33 6.37 -15.30
N THR A 54 -12.87 6.37 -14.07
CA THR A 54 -13.70 5.35 -13.37
C THR A 54 -13.10 4.49 -12.24
N SER A 55 -11.86 4.68 -11.77
CA SER A 55 -11.34 3.96 -10.58
C SER A 55 -11.44 4.78 -9.27
N CYS A 56 -11.84 4.14 -8.17
CA CYS A 56 -11.89 4.74 -6.83
C CYS A 56 -10.49 5.15 -6.34
N THR A 57 -10.13 6.43 -6.48
CA THR A 57 -8.81 6.94 -6.07
C THR A 57 -8.60 6.86 -4.55
N PRO A 58 -7.34 6.88 -4.04
CA PRO A 58 -7.11 6.78 -2.59
C PRO A 58 -7.78 7.91 -1.80
N SER A 59 -7.74 9.13 -2.35
CA SER A 59 -8.42 10.28 -1.76
C SER A 59 -9.94 10.14 -1.80
N ALA A 60 -10.51 9.51 -2.83
CA ALA A 60 -11.94 9.25 -2.90
C ALA A 60 -12.33 8.22 -1.84
N TYR A 61 -11.64 7.08 -1.75
CA TYR A 61 -11.86 6.09 -0.70
C TYR A 61 -11.82 6.71 0.71
N SER A 62 -10.81 7.54 1.00
CA SER A 62 -10.68 8.21 2.29
C SER A 62 -11.79 9.22 2.60
N SER A 63 -12.54 9.70 1.60
CA SER A 63 -13.65 10.64 1.77
C SER A 63 -14.97 9.98 2.22
N GLY A 64 -15.00 8.65 2.35
CA GLY A 64 -16.13 7.91 2.90
C GLY A 64 -16.43 8.24 4.37
N LYS A 65 -17.37 7.50 4.94
CA LYS A 65 -17.81 7.66 6.33
C LYS A 65 -18.14 6.31 6.97
N TRP A 66 -17.99 6.21 8.28
CA TRP A 66 -18.48 5.04 9.00
C TRP A 66 -20.00 5.11 9.13
N THR A 67 -20.66 4.02 8.75
CA THR A 67 -22.09 3.82 8.96
C THR A 67 -22.30 2.60 9.85
N TYR A 68 -23.27 2.72 10.77
CA TYR A 68 -23.62 1.63 11.65
C TYR A 68 -24.30 0.52 10.82
N SER A 69 -23.68 -0.65 10.82
CA SER A 69 -24.10 -1.82 10.06
C SER A 69 -23.80 -3.08 10.89
N PRO A 70 -24.62 -3.36 11.93
CA PRO A 70 -24.37 -4.48 12.81
C PRO A 70 -24.61 -5.80 12.07
N ARG A 71 -23.75 -6.78 12.35
CA ARG A 71 -23.98 -8.15 11.87
C ARG A 71 -25.14 -8.80 12.61
N THR A 72 -25.84 -9.68 11.92
CA THR A 72 -26.88 -10.52 12.55
C THR A 72 -26.20 -11.60 13.39
N THR A 73 -26.08 -11.35 14.70
CA THR A 73 -25.62 -12.32 15.69
C THR A 73 -26.68 -12.50 16.77
N ASN A 74 -26.75 -13.70 17.36
CA ASN A 74 -27.64 -13.99 18.48
C ASN A 74 -27.04 -13.52 19.83
N LYS A 75 -25.80 -13.03 19.84
CA LYS A 75 -25.07 -12.62 21.04
C LYS A 75 -24.95 -11.11 21.11
N SER A 76 -25.00 -10.58 22.33
CA SER A 76 -24.87 -9.14 22.59
C SER A 76 -23.65 -8.79 23.46
N ARG A 77 -22.86 -9.79 23.88
CA ARG A 77 -21.65 -9.65 24.70
C ARG A 77 -20.72 -10.84 24.48
N ILE A 78 -19.45 -10.68 24.86
CA ILE A 78 -18.49 -11.78 24.91
C ILE A 78 -18.74 -12.64 26.16
N GLU A 79 -18.80 -13.95 25.95
CA GLU A 79 -18.79 -15.02 26.96
C GLU A 79 -17.67 -16.05 26.64
N ASP A 80 -17.39 -16.27 25.35
CA ASP A 80 -16.20 -16.95 24.85
C ASP A 80 -15.31 -15.95 24.08
N PRO A 81 -14.14 -15.55 24.61
CA PRO A 81 -13.30 -14.52 23.99
C PRO A 81 -12.81 -14.89 22.59
N LYS A 82 -12.75 -16.19 22.25
CA LYS A 82 -12.36 -16.62 20.91
C LYS A 82 -13.57 -16.66 19.97
N GLY A 83 -14.57 -17.47 20.30
CA GLY A 83 -15.73 -17.70 19.45
C GLY A 83 -16.52 -16.42 19.20
N ASP A 84 -16.80 -15.66 20.27
CA ASP A 84 -17.70 -14.50 20.16
C ASP A 84 -17.04 -13.33 19.43
N ALA A 85 -15.74 -13.13 19.62
CA ALA A 85 -15.00 -12.10 18.90
C ALA A 85 -14.94 -12.39 17.40
N LEU A 86 -14.74 -13.65 17.01
CA LEU A 86 -14.80 -14.08 15.61
C LEU A 86 -16.21 -13.89 15.04
N ASP A 87 -17.24 -14.32 15.76
CA ASP A 87 -18.64 -14.19 15.35
C ASP A 87 -19.03 -12.70 15.15
N PHE A 88 -18.62 -11.82 16.07
CA PHE A 88 -18.86 -10.37 15.96
C PHE A 88 -18.10 -9.73 14.81
N ALA A 89 -16.86 -10.18 14.57
CA ALA A 89 -16.04 -9.75 13.44
C ALA A 89 -16.56 -10.26 12.08
N GLY A 90 -17.39 -11.31 12.07
CA GLY A 90 -17.82 -12.00 10.85
C GLY A 90 -16.76 -12.94 10.28
N PHE A 91 -15.87 -13.44 11.13
CA PHE A 91 -14.81 -14.37 10.75
C PHE A 91 -15.17 -15.80 11.14
N GLU A 92 -14.86 -16.75 10.26
CA GLU A 92 -14.98 -18.18 10.54
C GLU A 92 -13.80 -18.72 11.35
N GLY A 93 -12.69 -17.98 11.35
CA GLY A 93 -11.43 -18.30 11.98
C GLY A 93 -10.32 -17.40 11.45
N CYS A 94 -9.09 -17.61 11.90
CA CYS A 94 -7.91 -16.99 11.33
C CYS A 94 -6.81 -18.02 11.15
N ALA A 95 -6.06 -17.91 10.05
CA ALA A 95 -4.94 -18.80 9.79
C ALA A 95 -3.73 -18.48 10.67
N SER A 96 -3.45 -17.20 10.96
CA SER A 96 -2.37 -16.80 11.87
C SER A 96 -2.72 -17.15 13.32
N SER A 97 -1.76 -17.69 14.06
CA SER A 97 -1.90 -18.01 15.48
C SER A 97 -1.13 -17.06 16.41
N ARG A 98 -0.46 -16.04 15.85
CA ARG A 98 0.25 -15.01 16.62
C ARG A 98 -0.74 -14.15 17.40
N GLU A 99 -0.54 -14.00 18.70
CA GLU A 99 -1.25 -13.03 19.57
C GLU A 99 -2.77 -12.96 19.31
N PHE A 100 -3.38 -14.13 19.07
CA PHE A 100 -4.70 -14.27 18.47
C PHE A 100 -5.80 -13.46 19.16
N LEU A 101 -5.89 -13.56 20.49
CA LEU A 101 -6.91 -12.87 21.27
C LEU A 101 -6.63 -11.36 21.40
N TRP A 102 -5.35 -10.96 21.36
CA TRP A 102 -4.96 -9.55 21.42
C TRP A 102 -5.31 -8.83 20.10
N HIS A 103 -5.03 -9.45 18.95
CA HIS A 103 -5.46 -8.91 17.66
C HIS A 103 -6.99 -8.85 17.49
N LEU A 104 -7.74 -9.74 18.17
CA LEU A 104 -9.20 -9.66 18.25
C LEU A 104 -9.70 -8.78 19.39
N ALA A 105 -8.80 -8.20 20.18
CA ALA A 105 -9.07 -7.34 21.33
C ALA A 105 -10.00 -7.97 22.38
N SER A 106 -9.92 -9.29 22.58
CA SER A 106 -10.80 -10.08 23.45
C SER A 106 -10.07 -10.73 24.63
N ASP A 107 -8.77 -10.50 24.78
CA ASP A 107 -7.92 -10.98 25.89
C ASP A 107 -8.08 -10.19 27.21
N ASN A 108 -8.81 -9.07 27.22
CA ASN A 108 -9.09 -8.27 28.42
C ASN A 108 -10.59 -8.08 28.67
N GLU A 109 -11.13 -8.79 29.67
CA GLU A 109 -12.54 -8.76 30.06
C GLU A 109 -13.05 -7.36 30.44
N ALA A 110 -12.19 -6.52 31.01
CA ALA A 110 -12.57 -5.16 31.42
C ALA A 110 -12.94 -4.25 30.24
N GLN A 111 -12.61 -4.64 29.00
CA GLN A 111 -12.90 -3.90 27.77
C GLN A 111 -13.96 -4.60 26.89
N TRP A 112 -14.61 -5.66 27.36
CA TRP A 112 -15.61 -6.39 26.55
C TRP A 112 -16.90 -5.60 26.31
N ASP A 113 -17.12 -4.51 27.05
CA ASP A 113 -18.30 -3.63 26.92
C ASP A 113 -18.36 -2.90 25.56
N ARG A 114 -17.27 -2.87 24.79
CA ARG A 114 -17.27 -2.34 23.42
C ARG A 114 -17.87 -3.27 22.37
N PHE A 115 -18.05 -4.56 22.68
CA PHE A 115 -18.59 -5.54 21.74
C PHE A 115 -20.12 -5.64 21.84
N PRO A 116 -20.83 -5.92 20.72
CA PRO A 116 -20.32 -6.00 19.34
C PRO A 116 -20.16 -4.63 18.67
N GLY A 117 -20.36 -3.53 19.42
CA GLY A 117 -20.40 -2.16 18.90
C GLY A 117 -19.19 -1.79 18.04
N ALA A 118 -17.98 -2.10 18.49
CA ALA A 118 -16.74 -1.83 17.74
C ALA A 118 -16.65 -2.57 16.38
N SER A 119 -17.31 -3.73 16.23
CA SER A 119 -17.35 -4.51 14.98
C SER A 119 -18.60 -4.24 14.12
N SER A 120 -19.47 -3.32 14.55
CA SER A 120 -20.77 -3.07 13.93
C SER A 120 -20.77 -1.87 12.97
N TRP A 121 -19.64 -1.59 12.34
CA TRP A 121 -19.45 -0.42 11.48
C TRP A 121 -18.88 -0.81 10.13
N LYS A 122 -19.38 -0.15 9.07
CA LYS A 122 -18.92 -0.32 7.70
C LYS A 122 -18.49 1.00 7.09
N TRP A 123 -17.42 0.97 6.32
CA TRP A 123 -16.96 2.13 5.56
C TRP A 123 -17.86 2.34 4.33
N ASP A 124 -18.69 3.37 4.39
CA ASP A 124 -19.68 3.70 3.36
C ASP A 124 -19.10 4.67 2.33
N LEU A 125 -19.12 4.23 1.07
CA LEU A 125 -18.67 4.96 -0.10
C LEU A 125 -19.82 5.37 -1.03
N SER A 126 -21.08 5.10 -0.67
CA SER A 126 -22.25 5.36 -1.53
C SER A 126 -22.42 6.81 -1.97
N GLN A 127 -21.85 7.76 -1.22
CA GLN A 127 -21.87 9.19 -1.51
C GLN A 127 -20.54 9.72 -2.04
N THR A 128 -19.60 8.83 -2.36
CA THR A 128 -18.25 9.17 -2.82
C THR A 128 -18.17 9.08 -4.33
N ASN A 129 -18.01 10.23 -4.98
CA ASN A 129 -17.84 10.30 -6.43
C ASN A 129 -16.64 9.46 -6.90
N GLY A 130 -16.85 8.61 -7.89
CA GLY A 130 -15.81 7.76 -8.47
C GLY A 130 -15.51 6.46 -7.70
N CYS A 131 -16.24 6.19 -6.61
CA CYS A 131 -16.22 4.90 -5.90
C CYS A 131 -17.60 4.22 -5.95
N GLU A 132 -18.43 4.57 -6.94
CA GLU A 132 -19.79 4.08 -7.09
C GLU A 132 -19.83 2.57 -7.32
N ASP A 133 -20.78 1.90 -6.65
CA ASP A 133 -21.05 0.46 -6.77
C ASP A 133 -21.55 0.13 -8.18
N SER A 134 -20.62 -0.02 -9.11
CA SER A 134 -20.87 -0.76 -10.33
C SER A 134 -20.39 -2.19 -10.14
N GLU A 135 -21.14 -3.17 -10.65
CA GLU A 135 -20.81 -4.61 -10.58
C GLU A 135 -19.38 -4.92 -11.08
N SER A 136 -18.80 -4.03 -11.88
CA SER A 136 -17.45 -4.18 -12.44
C SER A 136 -16.35 -3.37 -11.77
N TYR A 137 -16.67 -2.32 -10.99
CA TYR A 137 -15.66 -1.39 -10.44
C TYR A 137 -15.86 -0.99 -8.97
N GLY A 138 -16.85 -1.57 -8.27
CA GLY A 138 -17.00 -1.38 -6.82
C GLY A 138 -15.82 -1.97 -6.01
N ILE A 139 -15.69 -1.52 -4.76
CA ILE A 139 -14.80 -2.18 -3.78
C ILE A 139 -15.48 -3.45 -3.32
N ARG A 140 -14.77 -4.57 -3.39
CA ARG A 140 -15.29 -5.90 -3.05
C ARG A 140 -15.10 -6.17 -1.56
N GLU A 141 -16.20 -6.43 -0.87
CA GLU A 141 -16.21 -6.77 0.56
C GLU A 141 -15.73 -8.20 0.78
N LEU A 142 -14.67 -8.39 1.59
CA LEU A 142 -14.07 -9.69 1.85
C LEU A 142 -14.89 -10.56 2.80
N GLU A 143 -15.97 -10.03 3.38
CA GLU A 143 -16.92 -10.81 4.17
C GLU A 143 -17.70 -11.81 3.31
N GLN A 144 -17.87 -11.49 2.03
CA GLN A 144 -18.60 -12.34 1.08
C GLN A 144 -17.68 -13.46 0.59
N GLU A 145 -18.13 -14.70 0.75
CA GLU A 145 -17.37 -15.91 0.37
C GLU A 145 -16.88 -15.89 -1.08
N GLU A 146 -17.68 -15.39 -2.01
CA GLU A 146 -17.25 -15.24 -3.41
C GLU A 146 -16.02 -14.32 -3.55
N ASN A 147 -16.01 -13.18 -2.85
CA ASN A 147 -14.91 -12.23 -2.88
C ASN A 147 -13.65 -12.79 -2.20
N LYS A 148 -13.79 -13.56 -1.11
CA LYS A 148 -12.67 -14.30 -0.49
C LYS A 148 -12.00 -15.22 -1.49
N ARG A 149 -12.80 -16.03 -2.19
CA ARG A 149 -12.34 -16.99 -3.20
C ARG A 149 -11.68 -16.30 -4.39
N LEU A 150 -12.26 -15.20 -4.86
CA LEU A 150 -11.68 -14.37 -5.91
C LEU A 150 -10.33 -13.79 -5.47
N PHE A 151 -10.22 -13.29 -4.25
CA PHE A 151 -8.96 -12.73 -3.76
C PHE A 151 -7.86 -13.79 -3.63
N VAL A 152 -8.17 -14.98 -3.09
CA VAL A 152 -7.22 -16.11 -3.05
C VAL A 152 -6.81 -16.53 -4.47
N THR A 153 -7.77 -16.59 -5.39
CA THR A 153 -7.51 -16.91 -6.79
C THR A 153 -6.58 -15.89 -7.43
N ASP A 154 -6.79 -14.60 -7.17
CA ASP A 154 -5.92 -13.51 -7.64
C ASP A 154 -4.50 -13.62 -7.08
N LEU A 155 -4.35 -13.88 -5.79
CA LEU A 155 -3.04 -14.06 -5.15
C LEU A 155 -2.25 -15.22 -5.76
N VAL A 156 -2.92 -16.29 -6.19
CA VAL A 156 -2.28 -17.41 -6.90
C VAL A 156 -1.99 -17.05 -8.36
N GLN A 157 -2.99 -16.56 -9.09
CA GLN A 157 -2.94 -16.44 -10.55
C GLN A 157 -2.15 -15.21 -11.03
N ASN A 158 -2.25 -14.12 -10.28
CA ASN A 158 -1.72 -12.81 -10.63
C ASN A 158 -0.56 -12.37 -9.73
N GLY A 159 -0.24 -13.18 -8.72
CA GLY A 159 0.92 -13.03 -7.85
C GLY A 159 0.60 -12.50 -6.45
N GLY A 160 1.37 -12.97 -5.50
CA GLY A 160 1.18 -12.72 -4.07
C GLY A 160 1.61 -11.33 -3.62
N TRP A 161 1.46 -11.08 -2.32
CA TRP A 161 1.81 -9.82 -1.68
C TRP A 161 2.96 -10.00 -0.68
N LEU A 162 3.99 -9.17 -0.77
CA LEU A 162 4.98 -9.00 0.30
C LEU A 162 4.63 -7.73 1.07
N VAL A 163 4.32 -7.87 2.35
CA VAL A 163 3.83 -6.80 3.22
C VAL A 163 4.90 -6.47 4.27
N LEU A 164 5.36 -5.22 4.31
CA LEU A 164 6.45 -4.77 5.16
C LEU A 164 6.01 -3.60 6.06
N GLY A 165 6.51 -3.59 7.28
CA GLY A 165 6.33 -2.47 8.20
C GLY A 165 6.51 -2.92 9.64
N ASP A 166 5.95 -2.16 10.57
CA ASP A 166 5.98 -2.46 11.99
C ASP A 166 4.75 -3.30 12.44
N SER A 167 4.45 -3.26 13.73
CA SER A 167 3.37 -4.00 14.36
C SER A 167 1.97 -3.58 13.89
N ILE A 168 1.77 -2.39 13.32
CA ILE A 168 0.50 -2.04 12.66
C ILE A 168 0.31 -2.86 11.39
N THR A 169 1.40 -3.09 10.66
CA THR A 169 1.40 -3.94 9.48
C THR A 169 1.28 -5.43 9.84
N GLU A 170 1.82 -5.86 10.99
CA GLU A 170 1.57 -7.20 11.53
C GLU A 170 0.06 -7.42 11.79
N GLY A 171 -0.62 -6.44 12.41
CA GLY A 171 -2.07 -6.47 12.58
C GLY A 171 -2.83 -6.57 11.25
N HIS A 172 -2.39 -5.82 10.23
CA HIS A 172 -2.96 -5.93 8.88
C HIS A 172 -2.79 -7.34 8.29
N PHE A 173 -1.61 -7.95 8.43
CA PHE A 173 -1.38 -9.34 8.02
C PHE A 173 -2.28 -10.34 8.78
N PHE A 174 -2.44 -10.16 10.09
CA PHE A 174 -3.33 -10.97 10.91
C PHE A 174 -4.78 -10.90 10.39
N SER A 175 -5.27 -9.69 10.11
CA SER A 175 -6.60 -9.46 9.52
C SER A 175 -6.78 -10.17 8.17
N ILE A 176 -5.79 -10.10 7.26
CA ILE A 176 -5.82 -10.85 5.99
C ILE A 176 -5.97 -12.36 6.25
N SER A 177 -5.27 -12.88 7.27
CA SER A 177 -5.34 -14.30 7.64
C SER A 177 -6.73 -14.73 8.15
N CYS A 178 -7.50 -13.79 8.72
CA CYS A 178 -8.89 -14.01 9.14
C CYS A 178 -9.84 -13.92 7.94
N SER A 179 -9.70 -12.87 7.12
CA SER A 179 -10.56 -12.64 5.95
C SER A 179 -10.48 -13.78 4.93
N LEU A 180 -9.33 -14.45 4.81
CA LEU A 180 -9.10 -15.52 3.84
C LEU A 180 -9.27 -16.94 4.40
N TYR A 181 -9.54 -17.09 5.70
CA TYR A 181 -9.83 -18.39 6.29
C TYR A 181 -11.18 -18.94 5.74
N PRO A 182 -11.32 -20.25 5.45
CA PRO A 182 -10.36 -21.35 5.67
C PRO A 182 -9.45 -21.67 4.47
N HIS A 183 -9.43 -20.84 3.43
CA HIS A 183 -8.71 -21.11 2.19
C HIS A 183 -7.20 -20.97 2.28
N VAL A 184 -6.69 -20.39 3.38
CA VAL A 184 -5.26 -20.21 3.62
C VAL A 184 -4.84 -20.84 4.94
N ILE A 185 -3.57 -21.22 5.03
CA ILE A 185 -2.89 -21.65 6.26
C ILE A 185 -1.69 -20.75 6.52
N ALA A 186 -1.36 -20.53 7.79
CA ALA A 186 -0.24 -19.67 8.16
C ALA A 186 0.97 -20.45 8.69
N THR A 187 2.15 -19.87 8.49
CA THR A 187 3.38 -20.28 9.18
C THR A 187 4.12 -19.05 9.71
N PRO A 188 4.90 -19.18 10.80
CA PRO A 188 4.95 -20.36 11.66
C PRO A 188 3.65 -20.51 12.48
N ASP A 189 3.40 -21.71 12.97
CA ASP A 189 2.40 -21.89 14.02
C ASP A 189 3.04 -21.45 15.35
N TYR A 190 2.72 -20.25 15.83
CA TYR A 190 3.25 -19.66 17.05
C TYR A 190 2.80 -20.36 18.33
N VAL A 191 1.69 -21.12 18.29
CA VAL A 191 1.27 -21.95 19.43
C VAL A 191 2.21 -23.14 19.56
N LYS A 192 2.57 -23.77 18.44
CA LYS A 192 3.51 -24.91 18.42
C LYS A 192 4.98 -24.47 18.50
N ASN A 193 5.29 -23.25 18.06
CA ASN A 193 6.65 -22.72 17.96
C ASN A 193 6.75 -21.33 18.61
N PRO A 194 6.59 -21.24 19.94
CA PRO A 194 6.56 -19.95 20.66
C PRO A 194 7.92 -19.23 20.71
N TYR A 195 8.99 -19.89 20.24
CA TYR A 195 10.36 -19.36 20.23
C TYR A 195 10.65 -18.43 19.04
N PHE A 196 9.79 -18.38 18.03
CA PHE A 196 9.95 -17.41 16.94
C PHE A 196 9.62 -16.00 17.45
N ASP A 197 10.55 -15.08 17.21
CA ASP A 197 10.38 -13.68 17.52
C ASP A 197 9.45 -12.97 16.51
N ARG A 198 9.25 -11.66 16.69
CA ARG A 198 8.41 -10.83 15.81
C ARG A 198 9.07 -10.51 14.45
N ALA A 199 10.37 -10.78 14.30
CA ALA A 199 11.12 -10.55 13.05
C ALA A 199 10.94 -11.70 12.05
N TRP A 200 10.60 -12.88 12.57
CA TRP A 200 10.49 -14.10 11.79
C TRP A 200 9.44 -13.95 10.69
N PRO A 201 9.71 -14.43 9.46
CA PRO A 201 8.73 -14.34 8.38
C PRO A 201 7.41 -15.02 8.73
N GLN A 202 6.32 -14.29 8.54
CA GLN A 202 4.97 -14.84 8.62
C GLN A 202 4.41 -15.01 7.21
N ASN A 203 3.93 -16.20 6.86
CA ASN A 203 3.48 -16.53 5.52
C ASN A 203 2.07 -17.10 5.55
N LEU A 204 1.25 -16.73 4.57
CA LEU A 204 0.01 -17.40 4.21
C LEU A 204 0.24 -18.23 2.95
N TYR A 205 -0.12 -19.51 2.99
CA TYR A 205 -0.11 -20.42 1.85
C TYR A 205 -1.52 -20.81 1.48
N LEU A 206 -1.74 -21.24 0.23
CA LEU A 206 -2.98 -21.89 -0.15
C LEU A 206 -3.17 -23.16 0.70
N ASN A 207 -4.32 -23.27 1.35
CA ASN A 207 -4.64 -24.48 2.10
C ASN A 207 -4.86 -25.65 1.11
N PRO A 208 -4.07 -26.75 1.18
CA PRO A 208 -4.24 -27.90 0.29
C PRO A 208 -5.61 -28.58 0.44
N ASP A 209 -6.29 -28.40 1.57
CA ASP A 209 -7.64 -28.92 1.81
C ASP A 209 -8.74 -27.97 1.32
N SER A 210 -8.38 -26.79 0.80
CA SER A 210 -9.33 -25.83 0.27
C SER A 210 -10.03 -26.36 -0.99
N PRO A 211 -11.36 -26.19 -1.13
CA PRO A 211 -12.06 -26.58 -2.36
C PRO A 211 -11.57 -25.80 -3.60
N LEU A 212 -10.89 -24.67 -3.41
CA LEU A 212 -10.30 -23.87 -4.48
C LEU A 212 -9.14 -24.58 -5.19
N VAL A 213 -8.51 -25.57 -4.56
CA VAL A 213 -7.32 -26.23 -5.11
C VAL A 213 -7.58 -26.80 -6.51
N ASN A 214 -8.78 -27.29 -6.76
CA ASN A 214 -9.18 -27.88 -8.05
C ASN A 214 -9.84 -26.87 -9.02
N GLN A 215 -9.94 -25.60 -8.63
CA GLN A 215 -10.65 -24.56 -9.38
C GLN A 215 -9.72 -23.46 -9.89
N ILE A 216 -8.56 -23.31 -9.26
CA ILE A 216 -7.55 -22.31 -9.61
C ILE A 216 -6.66 -22.86 -10.73
N ASN A 217 -6.45 -22.04 -11.76
CA ASN A 217 -5.36 -22.24 -12.71
C ASN A 217 -4.03 -21.82 -12.06
N TYR A 218 -3.05 -22.70 -12.04
CA TYR A 218 -1.76 -22.41 -11.43
C TYR A 218 -0.77 -21.86 -12.45
N PRO A 219 0.00 -20.81 -12.12
CA PRO A 219 1.18 -20.44 -12.89
C PRO A 219 2.19 -21.61 -12.95
N GLU A 220 2.93 -21.70 -14.05
CA GLU A 220 3.97 -22.73 -14.21
C GLU A 220 5.01 -22.63 -13.07
N GLY A 221 5.22 -23.74 -12.36
CA GLY A 221 6.14 -23.82 -11.23
C GLY A 221 5.54 -23.41 -9.87
N PHE A 222 4.25 -23.08 -9.80
CA PHE A 222 3.59 -22.82 -8.52
C PHE A 222 3.52 -24.09 -7.66
N ASN A 223 3.90 -23.97 -6.39
CA ASN A 223 3.87 -25.08 -5.43
C ASN A 223 3.05 -24.66 -4.21
N ILE A 224 1.94 -25.37 -3.96
CA ILE A 224 1.00 -25.07 -2.86
C ILE A 224 1.70 -25.05 -1.50
N SER A 225 2.68 -25.92 -1.28
CA SER A 225 3.39 -26.06 0.00
C SER A 225 4.57 -25.12 0.16
N GLU A 226 5.06 -24.50 -0.92
CA GLU A 226 6.30 -23.69 -0.91
C GLU A 226 6.09 -22.24 -1.31
N THR A 227 5.07 -21.93 -2.13
CA THR A 227 4.84 -20.60 -2.67
C THR A 227 3.90 -19.81 -1.76
N PRO A 228 4.39 -18.80 -1.02
CA PRO A 228 3.53 -17.97 -0.20
C PRO A 228 2.63 -17.07 -1.05
N LEU A 229 1.38 -16.92 -0.63
CA LEU A 229 0.41 -15.98 -1.20
C LEU A 229 0.60 -14.58 -0.61
N VAL A 230 0.81 -14.51 0.71
CA VAL A 230 1.07 -13.26 1.42
C VAL A 230 2.18 -13.52 2.42
N THR A 231 3.15 -12.63 2.50
CA THR A 231 4.21 -12.69 3.50
C THR A 231 4.33 -11.38 4.22
N PHE A 232 4.38 -11.42 5.55
CA PHE A 232 4.75 -10.29 6.38
C PHE A 232 6.21 -10.41 6.85
N ARG A 233 6.93 -9.28 6.79
CA ARG A 233 8.21 -9.09 7.46
C ARG A 233 8.16 -7.81 8.27
N ARG A 234 8.58 -7.90 9.53
CA ARG A 234 8.76 -6.73 10.39
C ARG A 234 10.01 -5.96 9.98
N ILE A 235 9.82 -4.77 9.44
CA ILE A 235 10.87 -3.85 8.99
C ILE A 235 10.39 -2.43 9.30
N ASP A 236 10.68 -1.98 10.50
CA ASP A 236 10.08 -0.77 11.09
C ASP A 236 10.48 0.51 10.33
N LEU A 237 11.72 0.57 9.80
CA LEU A 237 12.29 1.77 9.16
C LEU A 237 12.48 1.66 7.64
N LEU A 238 12.14 0.52 7.04
CA LEU A 238 12.41 0.14 5.62
C LEU A 238 13.88 0.12 5.16
N LEU A 239 14.80 0.62 5.97
CA LEU A 239 16.25 0.61 5.76
C LEU A 239 16.93 -0.02 6.98
N SER A 240 18.13 -0.55 6.80
CA SER A 240 18.99 -0.94 7.92
C SER A 240 19.53 0.29 8.68
N LEU A 241 19.91 0.10 9.94
CA LEU A 241 20.55 1.17 10.71
C LEU A 241 21.84 1.67 10.04
N GLU A 242 22.67 0.75 9.54
CA GLU A 242 23.92 1.07 8.82
C GLU A 242 23.67 1.93 7.57
N GLU A 243 22.62 1.64 6.81
CA GLU A 243 22.25 2.45 5.63
C GLU A 243 21.76 3.85 6.02
N LEU A 244 21.02 3.96 7.12
CA LEU A 244 20.55 5.25 7.63
C LEU A 244 21.71 6.08 8.19
N GLU A 245 22.61 5.50 8.97
CA GLU A 245 23.84 6.16 9.44
C GLU A 245 24.68 6.65 8.26
N GLY A 246 24.97 5.77 7.30
CA GLY A 246 25.75 6.14 6.12
C GLY A 246 25.09 7.23 5.27
N LEU A 247 23.76 7.20 5.13
CA LEU A 247 23.02 8.25 4.43
C LEU A 247 23.08 9.58 5.19
N HIS A 248 22.96 9.53 6.52
CA HIS A 248 23.04 10.72 7.37
C HIS A 248 24.43 11.35 7.32
N GLU A 249 25.50 10.56 7.45
CA GLU A 249 26.91 11.00 7.33
C GLU A 249 27.21 11.62 5.95
N GLN A 250 26.61 11.10 4.89
CA GLN A 250 26.81 11.65 3.55
C GLN A 250 26.21 13.05 3.39
N LYS A 251 25.09 13.33 4.06
CA LYS A 251 24.26 14.50 3.81
C LYS A 251 24.40 15.59 4.88
N HIS A 252 24.73 15.20 6.10
CA HIS A 252 24.74 16.09 7.26
C HIS A 252 26.13 16.13 7.88
N SER A 253 26.60 17.33 8.21
CA SER A 253 27.84 17.50 8.97
C SER A 253 27.58 17.18 10.45
N GLN A 254 28.40 16.31 11.02
CA GLN A 254 28.22 15.83 12.40
C GLN A 254 29.47 16.09 13.22
N SER A 255 29.29 16.24 14.53
CA SER A 255 30.39 16.20 15.50
C SER A 255 30.89 14.77 15.67
N ALA A 256 32.11 14.61 16.17
CA ALA A 256 32.73 13.29 16.33
C ALA A 256 32.03 12.38 17.37
N ASP A 257 31.18 12.97 18.21
CA ASP A 257 30.41 12.33 19.29
C ASP A 257 28.92 12.17 18.94
N PHE A 258 28.50 12.51 17.72
CA PHE A 258 27.12 12.35 17.29
C PHE A 258 26.74 10.87 17.15
N THR A 259 25.61 10.49 17.72
CA THR A 259 24.96 9.19 17.53
C THR A 259 23.57 9.41 16.97
N LEU A 260 23.27 8.79 15.83
CA LEU A 260 21.97 8.96 15.16
C LEU A 260 20.84 8.30 15.97
N PHE A 261 21.13 7.12 16.52
CA PHE A 261 20.15 6.23 17.15
C PHE A 261 20.33 6.10 18.66
N SER A 262 19.23 5.83 19.36
CA SER A 262 19.24 5.30 20.72
C SER A 262 19.22 3.76 20.72
N ASP A 263 19.24 3.17 21.92
CA ASP A 263 19.16 1.73 22.13
C ASP A 263 17.71 1.17 22.05
N GLU A 264 16.75 1.95 21.54
CA GLU A 264 15.37 1.49 21.39
C GLU A 264 15.30 0.27 20.45
N ALA A 265 14.54 -0.75 20.87
CA ALA A 265 14.44 -2.00 20.12
C ALA A 265 13.65 -1.81 18.82
N ILE A 266 14.30 -2.08 17.69
CA ILE A 266 13.73 -1.99 16.35
C ILE A 266 14.10 -3.20 15.51
N TRP A 267 13.32 -3.43 14.46
CA TRP A 267 13.60 -4.43 13.44
C TRP A 267 13.87 -3.75 12.12
N THR A 268 15.08 -3.94 11.59
CA THR A 268 15.49 -3.36 10.32
C THR A 268 16.06 -4.40 9.39
N MET A 269 16.02 -4.09 8.10
CA MET A 269 16.56 -4.94 7.04
C MET A 269 16.84 -4.07 5.82
N SER A 270 17.96 -4.32 5.14
CA SER A 270 18.30 -3.60 3.92
C SER A 270 17.33 -3.93 2.78
N PRO A 271 16.96 -2.93 1.94
CA PRO A 271 16.28 -3.14 0.67
C PRO A 271 16.99 -4.17 -0.22
N SER A 272 18.32 -4.29 -0.15
CA SER A 272 19.03 -5.32 -0.92
C SER A 272 18.58 -6.73 -0.55
N THR A 273 18.23 -6.95 0.71
CA THR A 273 17.73 -8.25 1.17
C THR A 273 16.26 -8.43 0.81
N TYR A 274 15.36 -7.55 1.26
CA TYR A 274 13.94 -7.80 1.09
C TYR A 274 13.41 -7.51 -0.33
N VAL A 275 14.04 -6.59 -1.08
CA VAL A 275 13.65 -6.36 -2.47
C VAL A 275 14.31 -7.41 -3.36
N SER A 276 15.64 -7.52 -3.34
CA SER A 276 16.35 -8.36 -4.31
C SER A 276 16.22 -9.86 -4.03
N ASP A 277 16.27 -10.28 -2.76
CA ASP A 277 16.24 -11.71 -2.42
C ASP A 277 14.83 -12.23 -2.14
N ILE A 278 13.90 -11.38 -1.67
CA ILE A 278 12.54 -11.81 -1.31
C ILE A 278 11.51 -11.35 -2.35
N PHE A 279 11.36 -10.05 -2.58
CA PHE A 279 10.31 -9.54 -3.48
C PHE A 279 10.49 -9.99 -4.93
N LEU A 280 11.73 -9.94 -5.42
CA LEU A 280 12.10 -10.35 -6.78
C LEU A 280 12.36 -11.87 -6.92
N SER A 281 12.14 -12.64 -5.85
CA SER A 281 12.23 -14.11 -5.95
C SER A 281 11.17 -14.66 -6.91
N THR A 282 11.52 -15.78 -7.53
CA THR A 282 10.68 -16.48 -8.51
C THR A 282 10.16 -17.80 -7.98
N LEU A 283 9.18 -18.34 -8.69
CA LEU A 283 8.63 -19.66 -8.40
C LEU A 283 9.72 -20.74 -8.35
N PRO A 284 9.57 -21.76 -7.48
CA PRO A 284 8.48 -21.94 -6.52
C PRO A 284 8.63 -21.11 -5.22
N LYS A 285 9.78 -20.46 -4.99
CA LYS A 285 10.08 -19.79 -3.71
C LYS A 285 9.15 -18.61 -3.40
N ALA A 286 8.78 -17.85 -4.41
CA ALA A 286 7.83 -16.74 -4.31
C ALA A 286 7.27 -16.38 -5.68
N ASN A 287 6.16 -15.66 -5.71
CA ASN A 287 5.64 -15.06 -6.95
C ASN A 287 4.96 -13.71 -6.63
N TYR A 288 5.61 -12.87 -5.82
CA TYR A 288 5.01 -11.61 -5.40
C TYR A 288 4.88 -10.65 -6.57
N ALA A 289 3.67 -10.15 -6.79
CA ALA A 289 3.40 -9.06 -7.73
C ALA A 289 3.48 -7.70 -7.06
N ASN A 290 3.23 -7.66 -5.76
CA ASN A 290 2.94 -6.45 -5.02
C ASN A 290 3.79 -6.36 -3.76
N LEU A 291 4.55 -5.28 -3.63
CA LEU A 291 5.23 -4.88 -2.41
C LEU A 291 4.37 -3.85 -1.68
N ILE A 292 3.84 -4.16 -0.50
CA ILE A 292 3.02 -3.25 0.29
C ILE A 292 3.84 -2.82 1.50
N VAL A 293 4.07 -1.53 1.69
CA VAL A 293 4.87 -1.00 2.80
C VAL A 293 4.11 0.04 3.60
N SER A 294 4.42 0.15 4.89
CA SER A 294 3.93 1.19 5.78
C SER A 294 4.97 1.42 6.88
N THR A 295 5.45 2.66 7.05
CA THR A 295 6.42 3.06 8.07
C THR A 295 6.15 4.51 8.48
N ALA A 296 6.45 4.82 9.74
CA ALA A 296 6.60 6.16 10.35
C ALA A 296 6.49 6.04 11.88
N GLY A 297 5.91 4.94 12.40
CA GLY A 297 5.66 4.75 13.83
C GLY A 297 6.92 4.80 14.70
N HIS A 298 8.02 4.23 14.20
CA HIS A 298 9.32 4.24 14.86
C HIS A 298 10.24 5.38 14.41
N TRP A 299 9.76 6.29 13.55
CA TRP A 299 10.48 7.53 13.21
C TRP A 299 10.20 8.61 14.26
N THR A 300 10.62 8.32 15.49
CA THR A 300 10.49 9.19 16.66
C THR A 300 11.83 9.85 16.98
N THR A 301 11.82 11.01 17.64
CA THR A 301 13.04 11.63 18.17
C THR A 301 13.64 10.84 19.34
N THR A 302 12.90 9.89 19.91
CA THR A 302 13.43 8.93 20.90
C THR A 302 14.30 7.88 20.22
N MET A 303 13.82 7.26 19.14
CA MET A 303 14.58 6.29 18.36
C MET A 303 15.75 6.97 17.65
N PHE A 304 15.49 8.11 17.00
CA PHE A 304 16.48 8.95 16.35
C PHE A 304 16.97 10.03 17.31
N SER A 305 17.61 9.61 18.41
CA SER A 305 18.04 10.49 19.51
C SER A 305 18.96 11.62 19.06
N GLY A 306 19.71 11.45 17.96
CA GLY A 306 20.51 12.53 17.36
C GLY A 306 19.69 13.74 16.90
N TYR A 307 18.39 13.56 16.65
CA TYR A 307 17.45 14.64 16.35
C TYR A 307 16.69 15.16 17.58
N SER A 308 16.85 14.55 18.74
CA SER A 308 16.16 15.01 19.95
C SER A 308 16.56 16.45 20.29
N ASN A 309 15.58 17.27 20.63
CA ASN A 309 15.77 18.64 21.14
C ASN A 309 15.11 18.83 22.51
N GLU A 310 14.69 17.72 23.12
CA GLU A 310 14.07 17.68 24.43
C GLU A 310 15.10 17.33 25.50
N THR A 311 14.74 17.54 26.76
CA THR A 311 15.56 17.06 27.88
C THR A 311 15.15 15.63 28.20
N ASP A 312 16.10 14.71 28.25
CA ASP A 312 15.79 13.32 28.58
C ASP A 312 15.48 13.12 30.08
N ASN A 313 15.10 11.89 30.43
CA ASN A 313 14.75 11.51 31.81
C ASN A 313 15.93 11.63 32.80
N GLU A 314 17.16 11.75 32.30
CA GLU A 314 18.38 11.94 33.08
C GLU A 314 18.75 13.42 33.25
N GLY A 315 17.97 14.33 32.64
CA GLY A 315 18.17 15.76 32.71
C GLY A 315 19.19 16.29 31.70
N VAL A 316 19.59 15.48 30.70
CA VAL A 316 20.50 15.91 29.64
C VAL A 316 19.70 16.65 28.57
N GLN A 317 20.08 17.89 28.29
CA GLN A 317 19.47 18.68 27.24
C GLN A 317 20.04 18.30 25.88
N HIS A 318 19.18 17.84 24.98
CA HIS A 318 19.54 17.56 23.60
C HIS A 318 19.34 18.81 22.73
N HIS A 319 20.18 18.99 21.71
CA HIS A 319 20.21 20.18 20.84
C HIS A 319 20.04 19.86 19.36
N GLY A 320 19.39 18.73 19.04
CA GLY A 320 19.07 18.34 17.66
C GLY A 320 17.99 19.24 17.03
N ASP A 321 17.69 18.96 15.77
CA ASP A 321 16.74 19.74 14.97
C ASP A 321 15.26 19.39 15.24
N GLY A 322 15.01 18.51 16.21
CA GLY A 322 13.67 18.05 16.59
C GLY A 322 12.97 17.24 15.51
N ILE A 323 11.65 17.11 15.65
CA ILE A 323 10.82 16.30 14.74
C ILE A 323 10.85 16.79 13.29
N ASP A 324 11.02 18.10 13.06
CA ASP A 324 11.09 18.66 11.70
C ASP A 324 12.40 18.29 11.01
N GLY A 325 13.53 18.29 11.75
CA GLY A 325 14.79 17.73 11.25
C GLY A 325 14.67 16.26 10.89
N LEU A 326 14.02 15.47 11.76
CA LEU A 326 13.79 14.05 11.50
C LEU A 326 12.88 13.80 10.28
N VAL A 327 11.83 14.60 10.08
CA VAL A 327 10.97 14.53 8.88
C VAL A 327 11.76 14.85 7.61
N ASN A 328 12.69 15.80 7.66
CA ASN A 328 13.55 16.10 6.51
C ASN A 328 14.44 14.90 6.17
N PHE A 329 15.09 14.31 7.17
CA PHE A 329 15.92 13.12 6.98
C PHE A 329 15.11 11.91 6.51
N PHE A 330 13.89 11.73 7.02
CA PHE A 330 12.94 10.75 6.50
C PHE A 330 12.69 10.95 5.01
N GLY A 331 12.54 12.19 4.53
CA GLY A 331 12.44 12.49 3.10
C GLY A 331 13.62 12.01 2.28
N GLU A 332 14.83 12.17 2.79
CA GLU A 332 16.07 11.70 2.15
C GLU A 332 16.15 10.17 2.12
N ALA A 333 15.81 9.53 3.25
CA ALA A 333 15.76 8.09 3.39
C ALA A 333 14.72 7.44 2.47
N MET A 334 13.52 8.03 2.39
CA MET A 334 12.45 7.52 1.54
C MET A 334 12.74 7.77 0.06
N GLU A 335 13.45 8.85 -0.31
CA GLU A 335 13.94 9.03 -1.67
C GLU A 335 14.97 7.97 -2.05
N TYR A 336 15.92 7.66 -1.16
CA TYR A 336 16.87 6.56 -1.35
C TYR A 336 16.15 5.21 -1.53
N TRP A 337 15.18 4.91 -0.67
CA TRP A 337 14.36 3.70 -0.75
C TRP A 337 13.58 3.61 -2.06
N ALA A 338 12.90 4.69 -2.46
CA ALA A 338 12.09 4.73 -3.68
C ALA A 338 12.95 4.56 -4.93
N ASP A 339 14.13 5.18 -4.96
CA ASP A 339 15.12 4.98 -6.02
C ASP A 339 15.57 3.52 -6.11
N TYR A 340 15.86 2.89 -4.97
CA TYR A 340 16.24 1.48 -4.94
C TYR A 340 15.13 0.58 -5.50
N VAL A 341 13.91 0.70 -4.98
CA VAL A 341 12.76 -0.13 -5.37
C VAL A 341 12.41 0.07 -6.85
N GLN A 342 12.33 1.31 -7.31
CA GLN A 342 11.99 1.61 -8.70
C GLN A 342 13.07 1.07 -9.65
N ASN A 343 14.35 1.22 -9.30
CA ASN A 343 15.44 0.66 -10.09
C ASN A 343 15.40 -0.87 -10.12
N ALA A 344 15.11 -1.52 -8.99
CA ALA A 344 14.99 -2.96 -8.91
C ALA A 344 13.83 -3.47 -9.80
N ILE A 345 12.67 -2.83 -9.77
CA ILE A 345 11.52 -3.15 -10.64
C ILE A 345 11.85 -2.88 -12.12
N ASN A 346 12.57 -1.80 -12.44
CA ASN A 346 12.98 -1.48 -13.80
C ASN A 346 13.86 -2.56 -14.44
N HIS A 347 14.74 -3.18 -13.65
CA HIS A 347 15.70 -4.18 -14.12
C HIS A 347 15.21 -5.62 -13.91
N ASP A 348 14.01 -5.82 -13.34
CA ASP A 348 13.43 -7.13 -13.14
C ASP A 348 12.86 -7.70 -14.44
N GLN A 349 13.71 -8.39 -15.20
CA GLN A 349 13.33 -9.11 -16.41
C GLN A 349 12.53 -10.39 -16.11
N LYS A 350 12.56 -10.87 -14.87
CA LYS A 350 11.87 -12.10 -14.49
C LYS A 350 10.38 -11.81 -14.32
N GLY A 351 9.98 -10.72 -13.68
CA GLY A 351 8.56 -10.42 -13.51
C GLY A 351 7.80 -11.52 -12.76
N VAL A 352 6.49 -11.37 -12.69
CA VAL A 352 5.56 -12.30 -12.03
C VAL A 352 5.10 -13.31 -13.06
N VAL A 353 5.14 -14.60 -12.75
CA VAL A 353 4.59 -15.64 -13.64
C VAL A 353 3.07 -15.67 -13.47
N LEU A 354 2.33 -15.47 -14.57
CA LEU A 354 0.88 -15.47 -14.56
C LEU A 354 0.31 -16.84 -14.91
N ALA A 355 -0.86 -17.18 -14.36
CA ALA A 355 -1.59 -18.38 -14.75
C ALA A 355 -1.99 -18.41 -16.24
N SER A 356 -2.06 -17.25 -16.89
CA SER A 356 -2.31 -17.10 -18.33
C SER A 356 -1.10 -17.46 -19.22
N GLY A 357 0.05 -17.84 -18.63
CA GLY A 357 1.28 -18.15 -19.36
C GLY A 357 2.16 -16.94 -19.71
N GLY A 358 1.78 -15.75 -19.25
CA GLY A 358 2.53 -14.51 -19.44
C GLY A 358 3.38 -14.09 -18.23
N ARG A 359 4.03 -12.93 -18.35
CA ARG A 359 4.70 -12.26 -17.24
C ARG A 359 4.09 -10.89 -16.98
N ALA A 360 3.93 -10.54 -15.71
CA ALA A 360 3.51 -9.21 -15.28
C ALA A 360 4.66 -8.44 -14.62
N ARG A 361 4.59 -7.11 -14.74
CA ARG A 361 5.47 -6.19 -14.03
C ARG A 361 5.04 -6.08 -12.57
N ARG A 362 6.03 -6.10 -11.66
CA ARG A 362 5.85 -5.89 -10.22
C ARG A 362 5.60 -4.41 -9.89
N GLN A 363 4.93 -4.16 -8.78
CA GLN A 363 4.62 -2.82 -8.29
C GLN A 363 4.78 -2.73 -6.78
N ALA A 364 4.91 -1.50 -6.28
CA ALA A 364 4.95 -1.21 -4.87
C ALA A 364 3.85 -0.22 -4.47
N MET A 365 3.31 -0.40 -3.28
CA MET A 365 2.32 0.48 -2.67
C MET A 365 2.80 0.90 -1.29
N VAL A 366 2.79 2.20 -1.04
CA VAL A 366 3.02 2.77 0.28
C VAL A 366 1.66 3.10 0.89
N ARG A 367 1.22 2.30 1.86
CA ARG A 367 0.03 2.62 2.65
C ARG A 367 0.39 3.73 3.63
N ALA A 368 -0.43 4.77 3.70
CA ALA A 368 -0.30 5.81 4.72
C ALA A 368 -0.21 5.21 6.13
N TYR A 369 0.68 5.76 6.96
CA TYR A 369 0.84 5.33 8.34
C TYR A 369 -0.28 5.88 9.22
N LEU A 370 -0.69 5.10 10.20
CA LEU A 370 -1.77 5.42 11.14
C LEU A 370 -1.18 5.91 12.47
N PRO A 371 -1.50 7.13 12.94
CA PRO A 371 -1.23 7.48 14.32
C PRO A 371 -2.20 6.78 15.29
N GLY A 372 -1.79 6.67 16.56
CA GLY A 372 -2.69 6.25 17.63
C GLY A 372 -3.76 7.30 17.97
N HIS A 373 -4.66 6.94 18.89
CA HIS A 373 -5.69 7.83 19.43
C HIS A 373 -5.49 8.03 20.93
N GLU A 374 -5.46 9.27 21.41
CA GLU A 374 -5.40 9.53 22.85
C GLU A 374 -6.68 9.06 23.51
N ASP A 375 -6.55 8.41 24.68
CA ASP A 375 -7.68 7.94 25.50
C ASP A 375 -8.67 7.04 24.72
N CYS A 376 -8.17 6.24 23.77
CA CYS A 376 -9.00 5.43 22.85
C CYS A 376 -10.07 4.58 23.55
N HIS A 377 -9.76 4.02 24.72
CA HIS A 377 -10.66 3.15 25.48
C HIS A 377 -11.83 3.88 26.15
N ASP A 378 -11.93 5.21 26.04
CA ASP A 378 -13.10 5.99 26.48
C ASP A 378 -14.17 6.10 25.40
N TYR A 379 -13.89 5.67 24.17
CA TYR A 379 -14.80 5.77 23.03
C TYR A 379 -15.49 4.44 22.72
N ARG A 380 -16.72 4.51 22.22
CA ARG A 380 -17.56 3.34 21.86
C ARG A 380 -18.13 3.41 20.45
N GLN A 381 -17.76 4.44 19.69
CA GLN A 381 -18.22 4.66 18.31
C GLN A 381 -17.17 5.44 17.52
N PRO A 382 -17.20 5.35 16.18
CA PRO A 382 -16.39 6.18 15.31
C PRO A 382 -16.64 7.67 15.52
N TRP A 383 -15.59 8.46 15.28
CA TRP A 383 -15.74 9.89 15.10
C TRP A 383 -16.33 10.23 13.73
N LYS A 384 -16.96 11.41 13.65
CA LYS A 384 -17.42 11.99 12.37
C LYS A 384 -16.30 12.76 11.66
N GLU A 385 -15.42 13.37 12.47
CA GLU A 385 -14.27 14.17 12.03
C GLU A 385 -13.04 13.72 12.81
N VAL A 386 -11.86 13.90 12.23
CA VAL A 386 -10.63 13.54 12.93
C VAL A 386 -10.31 14.63 13.94
N GLU A 387 -10.29 14.27 15.22
CA GLU A 387 -9.97 15.21 16.29
C GLU A 387 -8.45 15.50 16.32
N PRO A 388 -8.05 16.74 16.66
CA PRO A 388 -6.65 17.06 16.89
C PRO A 388 -6.14 16.37 18.16
N MET A 389 -4.86 15.99 18.15
CA MET A 389 -4.19 15.43 19.33
C MET A 389 -3.93 16.53 20.37
N LYS A 390 -4.11 16.20 21.65
CA LYS A 390 -3.90 17.09 22.79
C LYS A 390 -2.49 16.98 23.35
N TRP A 391 -1.97 15.76 23.44
CA TRP A 391 -0.68 15.43 24.04
C TRP A 391 0.40 15.17 23.00
N GLY A 392 0.01 14.61 21.85
CA GLY A 392 0.93 14.29 20.76
C GLY A 392 1.94 13.20 21.12
N TRP A 393 1.51 12.15 21.85
CA TRP A 393 2.38 11.06 22.31
C TRP A 393 3.32 10.55 21.20
N TYR A 394 4.58 10.30 21.57
CA TYR A 394 5.64 9.89 20.65
C TYR A 394 5.81 10.91 19.50
N ASN A 395 5.49 10.51 18.27
CA ASN A 395 5.44 11.38 17.10
C ASN A 395 4.04 11.48 16.49
N TRP A 396 2.99 10.99 17.17
CA TRP A 396 1.66 10.80 16.58
C TRP A 396 1.10 12.11 15.99
N GLY A 397 1.32 13.24 16.65
CA GLY A 397 0.90 14.56 16.18
C GLY A 397 1.57 15.01 14.89
N SER A 398 2.66 14.35 14.50
CA SER A 398 3.47 14.64 13.32
C SER A 398 3.40 13.57 12.23
N ILE A 399 2.69 12.44 12.43
CA ILE A 399 2.57 11.36 11.42
C ILE A 399 2.09 11.86 10.05
N TRP A 400 1.21 12.87 10.03
CA TRP A 400 0.74 13.47 8.78
C TRP A 400 1.89 14.08 7.94
N LYS A 401 2.97 14.56 8.57
CA LYS A 401 4.15 15.09 7.87
C LYS A 401 4.91 13.98 7.15
N PHE A 402 5.10 12.83 7.79
CA PHE A 402 5.72 11.64 7.19
C PHE A 402 4.87 11.11 6.02
N ASN A 403 3.56 11.05 6.20
CA ASN A 403 2.62 10.69 5.13
C ASN A 403 2.69 11.67 3.94
N GLN A 404 2.83 12.98 4.22
CA GLN A 404 2.98 14.00 3.18
C GLN A 404 4.31 13.87 2.41
N VAL A 405 5.38 13.42 3.05
CA VAL A 405 6.65 13.11 2.38
C VAL A 405 6.44 12.07 1.28
N PHE A 406 5.77 10.95 1.59
CA PHE A 406 5.49 9.92 0.58
C PHE A 406 4.58 10.43 -0.54
N ASP A 407 3.50 11.15 -0.20
CA ASP A 407 2.57 11.72 -1.19
C ASP A 407 3.33 12.62 -2.18
N THR A 408 4.17 13.51 -1.65
CA THR A 408 4.96 14.44 -2.45
C THR A 408 6.02 13.70 -3.28
N LEU A 409 6.78 12.80 -2.65
CA LEU A 409 7.86 12.07 -3.28
C LEU A 409 7.36 11.20 -4.43
N LEU A 410 6.31 10.41 -4.20
CA LEU A 410 5.79 9.42 -5.15
C LEU A 410 4.88 10.04 -6.23
N SER A 411 4.53 11.32 -6.10
CA SER A 411 3.93 12.10 -7.20
C SER A 411 4.92 12.40 -8.34
N LYS A 412 6.24 12.24 -8.11
CA LYS A 412 7.28 12.51 -9.11
C LYS A 412 7.20 11.47 -10.25
N PRO A 413 7.33 11.88 -11.53
CA PRO A 413 7.28 10.96 -12.68
C PRO A 413 8.36 9.87 -12.73
N LYS A 414 9.40 9.96 -11.88
CA LYS A 414 10.47 8.96 -11.79
C LYS A 414 9.98 7.64 -11.17
N TYR A 415 8.94 7.69 -10.32
CA TYR A 415 8.44 6.53 -9.57
C TYR A 415 7.12 5.99 -10.15
N LEU A 416 7.18 5.45 -11.37
CA LEU A 416 5.98 5.02 -12.10
C LEU A 416 5.31 3.76 -11.53
N ASP A 417 6.05 2.93 -10.80
CA ASP A 417 5.61 1.64 -10.26
C ASP A 417 5.46 1.65 -8.73
N ILE A 418 5.59 2.83 -8.10
CA ILE A 418 5.44 3.00 -6.65
C ILE A 418 4.28 3.96 -6.39
N HIS A 419 3.28 3.51 -5.64
CA HIS A 419 2.02 4.23 -5.48
C HIS A 419 1.74 4.57 -4.02
N TYR A 420 1.52 5.84 -3.71
CA TYR A 420 1.08 6.24 -2.38
C TYR A 420 -0.44 6.07 -2.22
N LEU A 421 -0.85 5.39 -1.15
CA LEU A 421 -2.25 5.13 -0.81
C LEU A 421 -2.62 5.87 0.48
N ALA A 422 -3.16 7.07 0.34
CA ALA A 422 -3.65 7.92 1.42
C ALA A 422 -4.97 7.37 2.03
N ILE A 423 -4.92 6.18 2.63
CA ILE A 423 -6.08 5.41 3.14
C ILE A 423 -6.09 5.25 4.67
N ASP A 424 -5.44 6.16 5.38
CA ASP A 424 -5.38 6.20 6.85
C ASP A 424 -6.65 6.78 7.49
N ARG A 425 -7.41 7.62 6.77
CA ARG A 425 -8.58 8.32 7.32
C ARG A 425 -9.65 7.41 7.94
N PRO A 426 -10.05 6.26 7.35
CA PRO A 426 -10.99 5.36 8.00
C PRO A 426 -10.53 4.97 9.40
N ALA A 427 -9.25 4.65 9.58
CA ALA A 427 -8.69 4.26 10.86
C ALA A 427 -8.57 5.43 11.85
N ARG A 428 -8.23 6.64 11.37
CA ARG A 428 -8.17 7.88 12.19
C ARG A 428 -9.52 8.34 12.76
N LEU A 429 -10.61 7.73 12.31
CA LEU A 429 -11.96 7.97 12.83
C LEU A 429 -12.40 6.87 13.80
N ARG A 430 -11.51 5.96 14.20
CA ARG A 430 -11.86 4.74 14.95
C ARG A 430 -11.13 4.62 16.28
N PRO A 431 -11.30 5.58 17.21
CA PRO A 431 -10.77 5.43 18.57
C PRO A 431 -11.43 4.26 19.31
N ASP A 432 -12.62 3.82 18.90
CA ASP A 432 -13.36 2.69 19.48
C ASP A 432 -12.80 1.30 19.10
N ALA A 433 -11.92 1.25 18.10
CA ALA A 433 -11.49 0.01 17.45
C ALA A 433 -10.06 -0.43 17.82
N HIS A 434 -9.49 0.09 18.90
CA HIS A 434 -8.13 -0.32 19.30
C HIS A 434 -8.12 -1.71 19.93
N ALA A 435 -6.99 -2.41 19.74
CA ALA A 435 -6.65 -3.61 20.45
C ALA A 435 -6.65 -3.36 21.97
N THR A 436 -6.57 -4.41 22.77
CA THR A 436 -6.43 -4.25 24.22
C THR A 436 -5.02 -3.76 24.56
N GLY A 437 -4.91 -2.93 25.60
CA GLY A 437 -3.63 -2.61 26.22
C GLY A 437 -2.85 -1.45 25.62
N ASP A 438 -3.22 -0.96 24.43
CA ASP A 438 -2.70 0.30 23.89
C ASP A 438 -3.70 1.01 22.97
N CYS A 439 -3.33 2.21 22.53
CA CYS A 439 -4.14 3.04 21.64
C CYS A 439 -3.45 3.31 20.31
N LEU A 440 -2.61 2.39 19.85
CA LEU A 440 -1.95 2.42 18.55
C LEU A 440 -2.51 1.34 17.63
N HIS A 441 -2.62 0.12 18.13
CA HIS A 441 -2.98 -1.04 17.33
C HIS A 441 -4.49 -1.15 17.16
N ILE A 442 -4.92 -1.46 15.95
CA ILE A 442 -6.33 -1.65 15.61
C ILE A 442 -6.69 -3.13 15.70
N MET A 443 -7.86 -3.41 16.27
CA MET A 443 -8.40 -4.77 16.33
C MET A 443 -8.86 -5.25 14.95
N ALA A 444 -8.63 -6.53 14.65
CA ALA A 444 -9.20 -7.18 13.48
C ALA A 444 -10.72 -7.35 13.64
N GLY A 445 -11.45 -7.24 12.52
CA GLY A 445 -12.91 -7.34 12.51
C GLY A 445 -13.66 -6.04 12.84
N ALA A 446 -12.94 -4.93 13.06
CA ALA A 446 -13.55 -3.61 13.16
C ALA A 446 -13.80 -2.95 11.78
N GLY A 447 -13.35 -3.55 10.69
CA GLY A 447 -13.51 -3.07 9.31
C GLY A 447 -12.39 -2.16 8.82
N VAL A 448 -11.46 -1.75 9.70
CA VAL A 448 -10.32 -0.88 9.33
C VAL A 448 -9.26 -1.67 8.57
N LEU A 449 -8.74 -2.73 9.18
CA LEU A 449 -7.67 -3.55 8.62
C LEU A 449 -8.16 -4.31 7.37
N GLU A 450 -9.42 -4.75 7.43
CA GLU A 450 -10.12 -5.39 6.32
C GLU A 450 -10.28 -4.40 5.16
N GLY A 451 -10.74 -3.17 5.46
CA GLY A 451 -10.87 -2.09 4.48
C GLY A 451 -9.56 -1.72 3.79
N TRP A 452 -8.42 -1.76 4.48
CA TRP A 452 -7.11 -1.59 3.85
C TRP A 452 -6.84 -2.68 2.81
N THR A 453 -7.12 -3.94 3.15
CA THR A 453 -6.96 -5.08 2.22
C THR A 453 -7.87 -4.94 1.01
N GLU A 454 -9.15 -4.65 1.23
CA GLU A 454 -10.16 -4.46 0.19
C GLU A 454 -9.77 -3.34 -0.77
N TYR A 455 -9.33 -2.21 -0.24
CA TYR A 455 -8.92 -1.08 -1.07
C TYR A 455 -7.63 -1.36 -1.85
N ILE A 456 -6.61 -1.94 -1.20
CA ILE A 456 -5.35 -2.28 -1.89
C ILE A 456 -5.63 -3.28 -3.01
N TRP A 457 -6.47 -4.30 -2.76
CA TRP A 457 -6.87 -5.26 -3.78
C TRP A 457 -7.63 -4.59 -4.93
N HIS A 458 -8.60 -3.71 -4.63
CA HIS A 458 -9.29 -2.91 -5.63
C HIS A 458 -8.29 -2.11 -6.49
N TYR A 459 -7.37 -1.37 -5.85
CA TYR A 459 -6.37 -0.54 -6.52
C TYR A 459 -5.51 -1.36 -7.49
N ILE A 460 -4.98 -2.48 -7.02
CA ILE A 460 -4.13 -3.37 -7.84
C ILE A 460 -4.91 -3.92 -9.02
N THR A 461 -6.14 -4.40 -8.81
CA THR A 461 -6.91 -5.08 -9.88
C THR A 461 -7.44 -4.14 -10.96
N HIS A 462 -7.77 -2.89 -10.63
CA HIS A 462 -8.43 -1.97 -11.55
C HIS A 462 -7.51 -0.89 -12.10
N PHE A 463 -6.76 -0.21 -11.23
CA PHE A 463 -5.93 0.91 -11.63
C PHE A 463 -4.72 0.47 -12.47
N THR A 464 -4.13 -0.68 -12.14
CA THR A 464 -2.94 -1.18 -12.85
C THR A 464 -3.30 -1.81 -14.18
N ARG A 465 -4.51 -2.39 -14.30
CA ARG A 465 -5.04 -2.95 -15.55
C ARG A 465 -5.26 -1.86 -16.59
N GLU A 466 -5.86 -0.73 -16.21
CA GLU A 466 -6.05 0.41 -17.10
C GLU A 466 -4.72 0.96 -17.65
N ARG A 467 -3.67 1.03 -16.82
CA ARG A 467 -2.33 1.44 -17.30
C ARG A 467 -1.72 0.44 -18.29
N ARG A 468 -1.87 -0.87 -18.06
CA ARG A 468 -1.41 -1.91 -18.98
C ARG A 468 -2.14 -1.86 -20.32
N GLU A 469 -3.45 -1.65 -20.31
CA GLU A 469 -4.27 -1.52 -21.53
C GLU A 469 -3.95 -0.24 -22.31
N LEU A 470 -3.55 0.83 -21.63
CA LEU A 470 -3.13 2.10 -22.24
C LEU A 470 -1.67 2.12 -22.71
N GLY A 471 -0.88 1.08 -22.40
CA GLY A 471 0.53 0.99 -22.78
C GLY A 471 1.44 2.00 -22.08
N VAL A 472 1.13 2.37 -20.83
CA VAL A 472 1.83 3.40 -20.03
C VAL A 472 2.35 2.89 -18.71
#